data_AF-A0A212F912-F1
#
_entry.id   AF-A0A212F912-F1
#
_cell.length_a   1.000
_cell.length_b   1.000
_cell.length_c   1.000
_cell.angle_alpha   90.00
_cell.angle_beta   90.00
_cell.angle_gamma   90.00
#
_symmetry.space_group_name_H-M   'P 1'
#
loop_
_entity.id
_entity.type
_entity.pdbx_description
1 polymer ?
#
loop_
_entity_poly.entity_id
_entity_poly.type
_entity_poly.pdbx_seq_one_letter_code
_entity_poly.pdbx_strand_id
1 'polypeptide(L)'
;MRELFANTKEIHPSCKPSYNSAMDESIMNKSLFKDKKLNILWAKAEASGFTNEELSALKEEFMHHQEKIDQYYDLLVNIDVEPKDGYKNAVNDDEIEKFNEINFEKDNNEEFNKDYVDKANLVREKHRGLRDGYDRLQRIAARGPTNREFIEPKVQGLWKIATAANFTVDELASLKVELQHYENRLLKLRTLHADHVSNLGKHHSKVAAAGDKMDYFADQQQMIKKHTLKVEKLHQDIESRIMARHTEL
;
A
#
# COMPACT_ATOMS: atom_id res chain seq x y z
N MET A 1 58.18 -6.32 -29.76
CA MET A 1 58.09 -7.25 -28.62
C MET A 1 58.14 -6.44 -27.33
N ARG A 2 57.13 -6.64 -26.46
CA ARG A 2 57.02 -6.24 -25.04
C ARG A 2 56.91 -4.74 -24.79
N GLU A 3 55.70 -4.21 -24.58
CA GLU A 3 54.93 -4.22 -23.31
C GLU A 3 55.79 -3.92 -22.07
N LEU A 4 55.73 -2.67 -21.59
CA LEU A 4 55.85 -2.36 -20.16
C LEU A 4 54.86 -1.24 -19.84
N PHE A 5 53.80 -1.66 -19.16
CA PHE A 5 52.69 -0.88 -18.67
C PHE A 5 53.14 0.20 -17.68
N ALA A 6 52.63 1.41 -17.85
CA ALA A 6 52.68 2.46 -16.86
C ALA A 6 51.86 2.05 -15.63
N ASN A 7 52.52 2.00 -14.48
CA ASN A 7 51.93 1.72 -13.18
C ASN A 7 51.20 2.97 -12.67
N THR A 8 49.96 3.18 -13.10
CA THR A 8 49.03 4.13 -12.49
C THR A 8 48.37 3.48 -11.30
N LYS A 9 48.72 3.93 -10.09
CA LYS A 9 48.05 3.58 -8.84
C LYS A 9 46.55 3.85 -8.96
N GLU A 10 45.75 2.79 -8.91
CA GLU A 10 44.30 2.86 -8.78
C GLU A 10 43.94 3.44 -7.40
N ILE A 11 43.39 4.65 -7.41
CA ILE A 11 42.74 5.26 -6.26
C ILE A 11 41.30 4.75 -6.28
N HIS A 12 40.99 3.75 -5.46
CA HIS A 12 39.61 3.38 -5.15
C HIS A 12 38.95 4.50 -4.33
N PRO A 13 37.85 5.14 -4.79
CA PRO A 13 37.03 5.95 -3.92
C PRO A 13 36.04 5.03 -3.20
N SER A 14 36.50 4.47 -2.08
CA SER A 14 35.61 4.03 -1.01
C SER A 14 35.01 5.25 -0.33
N CYS A 15 33.79 5.08 0.20
CA CYS A 15 33.07 5.98 1.09
C CYS A 15 32.16 7.03 0.41
N LYS A 16 30.95 6.60 0.04
CA LYS A 16 29.79 7.47 0.19
C LYS A 16 29.39 7.48 1.66
N PRO A 17 29.30 8.66 2.31
CA PRO A 17 29.01 8.75 3.73
C PRO A 17 27.57 8.29 4.03
N SER A 18 27.45 7.49 5.10
CA SER A 18 26.20 7.07 5.73
C SER A 18 25.41 8.28 6.18
N TYR A 19 24.46 8.74 5.36
CA TYR A 19 23.43 9.69 5.79
C TYR A 19 22.31 9.01 6.60
N ASN A 20 22.40 7.71 6.85
CA ASN A 20 21.34 6.95 7.54
C ASN A 20 21.65 6.64 9.01
N SER A 21 22.92 6.62 9.46
CA SER A 21 23.22 6.25 10.86
C SER A 21 22.85 7.31 11.89
N ALA A 22 23.06 8.60 11.58
CA ALA A 22 22.83 9.66 12.56
C ALA A 22 21.34 9.92 12.87
N MET A 23 20.46 9.69 11.89
CA MET A 23 19.00 9.70 12.11
C MET A 23 18.56 8.47 12.92
N ASP A 24 19.19 7.31 12.71
CA ASP A 24 18.83 6.06 13.37
C ASP A 24 19.06 6.10 14.89
N GLU A 25 20.15 6.74 15.34
CA GLU A 25 20.52 6.77 16.77
C GLU A 25 19.66 7.76 17.58
N SER A 26 19.21 8.86 16.98
CA SER A 26 18.25 9.78 17.61
C SER A 26 16.84 9.18 17.71
N ILE A 27 16.44 8.38 16.71
CA ILE A 27 15.15 7.67 16.69
C ILE A 27 15.09 6.58 17.76
N MET A 28 16.20 5.88 18.04
CA MET A 28 16.28 4.85 19.09
C MET A 28 16.09 5.42 20.51
N ASN A 29 16.52 6.66 20.75
CA ASN A 29 16.40 7.31 22.06
C ASN A 29 14.97 7.82 22.37
N LYS A 30 14.05 7.75 21.41
CA LYS A 30 12.61 8.03 21.56
C LYS A 30 11.77 6.81 21.16
N SER A 31 12.16 5.62 21.60
CA SER A 31 11.43 4.38 21.29
C SER A 31 10.06 4.37 21.99
N LEU A 32 9.06 4.97 21.36
CA LEU A 32 7.66 4.96 21.82
C LEU A 32 6.98 3.62 21.53
N PHE A 33 7.40 2.93 20.46
CA PHE A 33 6.89 1.65 20.02
C PHE A 33 7.98 0.57 20.10
N LYS A 34 7.60 -0.71 20.24
CA LYS A 34 8.55 -1.84 20.25
C LYS A 34 9.16 -2.06 18.86
N ASP A 35 8.39 -1.80 17.79
CA ASP A 35 8.89 -1.90 16.42
C ASP A 35 9.68 -0.65 16.01
N LYS A 36 10.94 -0.86 15.62
CA LYS A 36 11.84 0.16 15.06
C LYS A 36 11.22 0.87 13.86
N LYS A 37 10.49 0.16 12.99
CA LYS A 37 9.88 0.75 11.79
C LYS A 37 8.76 1.72 12.15
N LEU A 38 7.97 1.42 13.19
CA LEU A 38 6.94 2.32 13.70
C LEU A 38 7.56 3.59 14.29
N ASN A 39 8.66 3.48 15.04
CA ASN A 39 9.37 4.67 15.55
C ASN A 39 9.88 5.58 14.42
N ILE A 40 10.39 5.02 13.32
CA ILE A 40 10.81 5.79 12.14
C ILE A 40 9.61 6.51 11.50
N LEU A 41 8.48 5.83 11.36
CA LEU A 41 7.27 6.42 10.80
C LEU A 41 6.69 7.50 11.72
N TRP A 42 6.73 7.30 13.03
CA TRP A 42 6.29 8.28 14.02
C TRP A 42 7.15 9.54 13.99
N ALA A 43 8.48 9.41 13.94
CA ALA A 43 9.38 10.56 13.78
C ALA A 43 9.10 11.35 12.49
N LYS A 44 8.76 10.65 11.40
CA LYS A 44 8.33 11.29 10.14
C LYS A 44 7.00 12.01 10.29
N ALA A 45 6.06 11.45 11.05
CA ALA A 45 4.78 12.08 11.32
C ALA A 45 4.96 13.34 12.19
N GLU A 46 5.73 13.27 13.28
CA GLU A 46 6.06 14.43 14.12
C GLU A 46 6.72 15.56 13.30
N ALA A 47 7.70 15.21 12.45
CA ALA A 47 8.35 16.16 11.56
C ALA A 47 7.43 16.71 10.45
N SER A 48 6.32 16.02 10.17
CA SER A 48 5.35 16.47 9.17
C SER A 48 4.57 17.69 9.65
N GLY A 49 4.35 17.83 10.97
CA GLY A 49 3.72 18.99 11.61
C GLY A 49 2.22 18.86 11.90
N PHE A 50 1.70 17.63 12.04
CA PHE A 50 0.29 17.32 12.39
C PHE A 50 -0.24 18.16 13.55
N THR A 51 -1.55 18.45 13.55
CA THR A 51 -2.18 19.06 14.73
C THR A 51 -2.13 18.09 15.91
N ASN A 52 -2.20 18.60 17.15
CA ASN A 52 -2.09 17.76 18.35
C ASN A 52 -3.21 16.69 18.42
N GLU A 53 -4.42 17.01 17.95
CA GLU A 53 -5.55 16.07 17.88
C GLU A 53 -5.29 14.98 16.84
N GLU A 54 -4.82 15.35 15.64
CA GLU A 54 -4.44 14.39 14.59
C GLU A 54 -3.27 13.50 15.01
N LEU A 55 -2.29 14.04 15.74
CA LEU A 55 -1.19 13.25 16.31
C LEU A 55 -1.69 12.25 17.35
N SER A 56 -2.65 12.63 18.19
CA SER A 56 -3.21 11.70 19.19
C SER A 56 -3.94 10.54 18.51
N ALA A 57 -4.79 10.83 17.52
CA ALA A 57 -5.48 9.81 16.74
C ALA A 57 -4.50 8.92 15.95
N LEU A 58 -3.47 9.50 15.36
CA LEU A 58 -2.43 8.74 14.66
C LEU A 58 -1.66 7.85 15.64
N LYS A 59 -1.38 8.34 16.85
CA LYS A 59 -0.71 7.55 17.88
C LYS A 59 -1.53 6.32 18.28
N GLU A 60 -2.85 6.46 18.43
CA GLU A 60 -3.75 5.33 18.70
C GLU A 60 -3.70 4.30 17.57
N GLU A 61 -3.73 4.74 16.32
CA GLU A 61 -3.61 3.85 15.15
C GLU A 61 -2.26 3.11 15.10
N PHE A 62 -1.16 3.77 15.48
CA PHE A 62 0.16 3.14 15.61
C PHE A 62 0.20 2.12 16.76
N MET A 63 -0.44 2.43 17.90
CA MET A 63 -0.56 1.49 19.03
C MET A 63 -1.35 0.24 18.62
N HIS A 64 -2.47 0.41 17.93
CA HIS A 64 -3.24 -0.73 17.40
C HIS A 64 -2.45 -1.55 16.38
N HIS A 65 -1.56 -0.92 15.60
CA HIS A 65 -0.68 -1.65 14.71
C HIS A 65 0.38 -2.45 15.47
N GLN A 66 0.95 -1.87 16.53
CA GLN A 66 1.86 -2.57 17.43
C GLN A 66 1.17 -3.78 18.09
N GLU A 67 -0.07 -3.64 18.56
CA GLU A 67 -0.85 -4.75 19.13
C GLU A 67 -1.07 -5.87 18.10
N LYS A 68 -1.34 -5.54 16.83
CA LYS A 68 -1.46 -6.52 15.76
C LYS A 68 -0.14 -7.24 15.47
N ILE A 69 0.98 -6.53 15.55
CA ILE A 69 2.32 -7.12 15.39
C ILE A 69 2.58 -8.09 16.54
N ASP A 70 2.29 -7.70 17.78
CA ASP A 70 2.46 -8.55 18.96
C ASP A 70 1.60 -9.82 18.85
N GLN A 71 0.30 -9.68 18.49
CA GLN A 71 -0.59 -10.82 18.24
C GLN A 71 -0.07 -11.76 17.13
N TYR A 72 0.56 -11.22 16.09
CA TYR A 72 1.15 -12.02 15.03
C TYR A 72 2.37 -12.81 15.51
N TYR A 73 3.24 -12.20 16.32
CA TYR A 73 4.36 -12.91 16.93
C TYR A 73 3.90 -13.98 17.91
N ASP A 74 2.87 -13.72 18.71
CA ASP A 74 2.28 -14.71 19.61
C ASP A 74 1.71 -15.90 18.82
N LEU A 75 1.03 -15.65 17.68
CA LEU A 75 0.55 -16.71 16.78
C LEU A 75 1.71 -17.56 16.24
N LEU A 76 2.82 -16.95 15.84
CA LEU A 76 3.99 -17.69 15.35
C LEU A 76 4.60 -18.58 16.44
N VAL A 77 4.76 -18.04 17.66
CA VAL A 77 5.29 -18.81 18.80
C VAL A 77 4.38 -19.98 19.14
N ASN A 78 3.06 -19.77 19.17
CA ASN A 78 2.11 -20.84 19.49
C ASN A 78 2.07 -21.96 18.42
N ILE A 79 2.31 -21.62 17.14
CA ILE A 79 2.38 -22.61 16.06
C ILE A 79 3.67 -23.44 16.13
N ASP A 80 4.79 -22.84 16.54
CA ASP A 80 6.07 -23.55 16.66
C ASP A 80 6.18 -24.42 17.94
N VAL A 81 5.38 -24.13 18.97
CA VAL A 81 5.38 -24.85 20.27
C VAL A 81 4.48 -26.08 20.27
N GLU A 82 3.56 -26.21 19.31
CA GLU A 82 2.77 -27.45 19.15
C GLU A 82 3.73 -28.60 18.80
N PRO A 83 3.81 -29.65 19.64
CA PRO A 83 4.86 -30.65 19.51
C PRO A 83 4.70 -31.32 18.14
N LYS A 84 5.77 -31.26 17.33
CA LYS A 84 6.02 -32.19 16.24
C LYS A 84 6.21 -33.58 16.85
N ASP A 85 5.13 -34.18 17.32
CA ASP A 85 5.11 -35.59 17.65
C ASP A 85 5.11 -36.37 16.32
N GLY A 86 6.03 -37.34 16.21
CA GLY A 86 5.95 -38.37 15.18
C GLY A 86 6.70 -38.17 13.85
N TYR A 87 8.00 -38.53 13.85
CA TYR A 87 8.76 -39.19 12.77
C TYR A 87 8.44 -38.86 11.28
N LYS A 88 9.30 -38.07 10.62
CA LYS A 88 9.27 -37.91 9.15
C LYS A 88 10.11 -38.90 8.34
N ASN A 89 10.85 -39.82 8.97
CA ASN A 89 11.71 -40.78 8.25
C ASN A 89 11.73 -42.20 8.85
N ALA A 90 10.82 -42.56 9.74
CA ALA A 90 10.71 -43.95 10.19
C ALA A 90 9.81 -44.69 9.18
N VAL A 91 10.36 -45.66 8.46
CA VAL A 91 9.55 -46.60 7.68
C VAL A 91 8.82 -47.46 8.72
N ASN A 92 7.51 -47.29 8.81
CA ASN A 92 6.68 -48.12 9.66
C ASN A 92 6.42 -49.45 8.92
N ASP A 93 7.20 -50.48 9.24
CA ASP A 93 7.10 -51.79 8.58
C ASP A 93 5.70 -52.42 8.75
N ASP A 94 4.96 -52.04 9.80
CA ASP A 94 3.59 -52.49 10.06
C ASP A 94 2.54 -51.87 9.09
N GLU A 95 2.83 -50.72 8.45
CA GLU A 95 1.93 -50.10 7.46
C GLU A 95 1.99 -50.79 6.09
N ILE A 96 3.06 -51.52 5.80
CA ILE A 96 3.25 -52.21 4.51
C ILE A 96 2.28 -53.39 4.38
N GLU A 97 1.99 -54.08 5.49
CA GLU A 97 1.06 -55.22 5.51
C GLU A 97 -0.42 -54.79 5.46
N LYS A 98 -0.74 -53.52 5.77
CA LYS A 98 -2.12 -53.03 5.93
C LYS A 98 -2.74 -52.45 4.65
N PHE A 99 -2.03 -52.47 3.52
CA PHE A 99 -2.45 -51.81 2.27
C PHE A 99 -3.71 -52.44 1.62
N ASN A 100 -4.16 -53.61 2.10
CA ASN A 100 -5.35 -54.31 1.60
C ASN A 100 -6.56 -54.25 2.56
N GLU A 101 -6.46 -53.58 3.71
CA GLU A 101 -7.59 -53.41 4.63
C GLU A 101 -8.14 -51.98 4.54
N ILE A 102 -9.42 -51.85 4.19
CA ILE A 102 -10.16 -50.58 4.24
C ILE A 102 -10.36 -50.22 5.72
N ASN A 103 -9.38 -49.52 6.31
CA ASN A 103 -9.48 -48.96 7.65
C ASN A 103 -10.30 -47.67 7.61
N PHE A 104 -11.51 -47.69 8.17
CA PHE A 104 -12.39 -46.53 8.35
C PHE A 104 -11.87 -45.50 9.37
N GLU A 105 -10.79 -45.80 10.11
CA GLU A 105 -10.21 -44.89 11.11
C GLU A 105 -9.24 -43.85 10.53
N LYS A 106 -8.84 -43.99 9.24
CA LYS A 106 -7.87 -43.10 8.57
C LYS A 106 -8.46 -41.71 8.21
N ASP A 107 -9.77 -41.53 8.36
CA ASP A 107 -10.48 -40.24 8.17
C ASP A 107 -10.08 -39.18 9.22
N ASN A 108 -9.55 -39.57 10.38
CA ASN A 108 -9.11 -38.60 11.40
C ASN A 108 -7.85 -37.80 10.98
N ASN A 109 -7.12 -38.26 9.95
CA ASN A 109 -5.92 -37.57 9.45
C ASN A 109 -6.25 -36.36 8.56
N GLU A 110 -7.47 -36.28 8.02
CA GLU A 110 -7.93 -35.11 7.25
C GLU A 110 -8.14 -33.89 8.15
N GLU A 111 -8.60 -34.10 9.38
CA GLU A 111 -8.84 -33.05 10.38
C GLU A 111 -7.52 -32.37 10.82
N PHE A 112 -6.48 -33.15 11.09
CA PHE A 112 -5.13 -32.62 11.39
C PHE A 112 -4.51 -31.81 10.25
N ASN A 113 -4.68 -32.26 9.00
CA ASN A 113 -4.15 -31.54 7.83
C ASN A 113 -4.93 -30.25 7.57
N LYS A 114 -6.24 -30.26 7.79
CA LYS A 114 -7.10 -29.08 7.64
C LYS A 114 -6.76 -28.02 8.67
N ASP A 115 -6.56 -28.40 9.93
CA ASP A 115 -6.16 -27.48 11.00
C ASP A 115 -4.81 -26.80 10.72
N TYR A 116 -3.84 -27.55 10.17
CA TYR A 116 -2.55 -26.97 9.78
C TYR A 116 -2.68 -26.00 8.58
N VAL A 117 -3.48 -26.36 7.56
CA VAL A 117 -3.75 -25.49 6.42
C VAL A 117 -4.48 -24.22 6.86
N ASP A 118 -5.43 -24.34 7.78
CA ASP A 118 -6.19 -23.22 8.32
C ASP A 118 -5.31 -22.31 9.20
N LYS A 119 -4.44 -22.87 10.04
CA LYS A 119 -3.41 -22.12 10.79
C LYS A 119 -2.43 -21.40 9.84
N ALA A 120 -1.96 -22.06 8.80
CA ALA A 120 -1.06 -21.47 7.81
C ALA A 120 -1.74 -20.34 7.01
N ASN A 121 -3.01 -20.49 6.66
CA ASN A 121 -3.82 -19.46 6.01
C ASN A 121 -4.04 -18.26 6.93
N LEU A 122 -4.31 -18.49 8.22
CA LEU A 122 -4.46 -17.44 9.23
C LEU A 122 -3.16 -16.62 9.36
N VAL A 123 -1.99 -17.26 9.43
CA VAL A 123 -0.69 -16.56 9.48
C VAL A 123 -0.50 -15.71 8.23
N ARG A 124 -0.81 -16.24 7.04
CA ARG A 124 -0.71 -15.50 5.77
C ARG A 124 -1.64 -14.28 5.74
N GLU A 125 -2.88 -14.45 6.19
CA GLU A 125 -3.86 -13.37 6.25
C GLU A 125 -3.42 -12.26 7.22
N LYS A 126 -3.00 -12.63 8.43
CA LYS A 126 -2.48 -11.68 9.43
C LYS A 126 -1.24 -10.96 8.94
N HIS A 127 -0.31 -11.68 8.31
CA HIS A 127 0.90 -11.07 7.73
C HIS A 127 0.56 -10.07 6.62
N ARG A 128 -0.41 -10.39 5.75
CA ARG A 128 -0.91 -9.46 4.73
C ARG A 128 -1.57 -8.24 5.37
N GLY A 129 -2.40 -8.43 6.39
CA GLY A 129 -3.03 -7.33 7.13
C GLY A 129 -2.02 -6.41 7.81
N LEU A 130 -0.91 -6.96 8.33
CA LEU A 130 0.20 -6.16 8.87
C LEU A 130 0.88 -5.34 7.78
N ARG A 131 1.19 -5.94 6.64
CA ARG A 131 1.80 -5.22 5.52
C ARG A 131 0.90 -4.07 5.03
N ASP A 132 -0.37 -4.37 4.79
CA ASP A 132 -1.33 -3.38 4.29
C ASP A 132 -1.56 -2.25 5.33
N GLY A 133 -1.60 -2.60 6.63
CA GLY A 133 -1.70 -1.64 7.72
C GLY A 133 -0.48 -0.72 7.82
N TYR A 134 0.73 -1.28 7.67
CA TYR A 134 1.97 -0.51 7.66
C TYR A 134 2.03 0.44 6.46
N ASP A 135 1.67 -0.03 5.27
CA ASP A 135 1.63 0.80 4.05
C ASP A 135 0.61 1.95 4.20
N ARG A 136 -0.53 1.70 4.87
CA ARG A 136 -1.49 2.75 5.23
C ARG A 136 -0.89 3.77 6.17
N LEU A 137 -0.27 3.35 7.29
CA LEU A 137 0.37 4.25 8.25
C LEU A 137 1.49 5.06 7.61
N GLN A 138 2.31 4.43 6.77
CA GLN A 138 3.36 5.11 6.02
C GLN A 138 2.80 6.19 5.10
N ARG A 139 1.68 5.91 4.42
CA ARG A 139 1.02 6.91 3.57
C ARG A 139 0.46 8.07 4.39
N ILE A 140 -0.14 7.80 5.54
CA ILE A 140 -0.67 8.84 6.43
C ILE A 140 0.48 9.71 6.97
N ALA A 141 1.51 9.09 7.53
CA ALA A 141 2.69 9.79 8.06
C ALA A 141 3.41 10.64 7.01
N ALA A 142 3.47 10.18 5.75
CA ALA A 142 4.06 10.93 4.64
C ALA A 142 3.15 12.03 4.07
N ARG A 143 1.84 12.01 4.38
CA ARG A 143 0.86 12.97 3.86
C ARG A 143 0.87 14.30 4.64
N GLY A 144 1.20 14.27 5.92
CA GLY A 144 1.39 15.44 6.78
C GLY A 144 0.13 16.25 7.17
N PRO A 145 0.27 17.25 8.08
CA PRO A 145 -0.77 18.18 8.57
C PRO A 145 -1.41 18.99 7.48
N THR A 146 -0.69 19.19 6.38
CA THR A 146 -1.34 19.62 5.17
C THR A 146 -2.15 18.42 4.69
N ASN A 147 -3.35 18.30 5.24
CA ASN A 147 -4.53 18.43 4.43
C ASN A 147 -4.29 19.57 3.41
N ARG A 148 -3.41 19.35 2.42
CA ARG A 148 -3.52 20.03 1.14
C ARG A 148 -4.98 19.76 0.82
N GLU A 149 -5.80 20.81 0.74
CA GLU A 149 -7.26 20.62 0.68
C GLU A 149 -7.65 19.66 -0.46
N PHE A 150 -6.71 19.48 -1.39
CA PHE A 150 -6.67 18.50 -2.45
C PHE A 150 -5.35 17.73 -2.44
N ILE A 151 -5.34 16.43 -2.72
CA ILE A 151 -4.16 15.57 -2.96
C ILE A 151 -3.61 15.82 -4.36
N GLU A 152 -4.50 15.99 -5.34
CA GLU A 152 -4.11 16.09 -6.75
C GLU A 152 -3.43 17.43 -7.09
N PRO A 153 -2.20 17.44 -7.66
CA PRO A 153 -1.44 18.67 -7.92
C PRO A 153 -2.17 19.67 -8.83
N LYS A 154 -2.95 19.18 -9.81
CA LYS A 154 -3.74 20.04 -10.70
C LYS A 154 -4.82 20.80 -9.94
N VAL A 155 -5.49 20.13 -9.01
CA VAL A 155 -6.56 20.71 -8.20
C VAL A 155 -5.99 21.72 -7.20
N GLN A 156 -4.82 21.41 -6.62
CA GLN A 156 -4.06 22.37 -5.80
C GLN A 156 -3.69 23.63 -6.58
N GLY A 157 -3.27 23.50 -7.85
CA GLY A 157 -2.97 24.64 -8.71
C GLY A 157 -4.18 25.55 -8.91
N LEU A 158 -5.33 24.97 -9.27
CA LEU A 158 -6.58 25.70 -9.42
C LEU A 158 -7.01 26.38 -8.11
N TRP A 159 -6.91 25.68 -6.98
CA TRP A 159 -7.25 26.24 -5.68
C TRP A 159 -6.40 27.45 -5.32
N LYS A 160 -5.08 27.40 -5.56
CA LYS A 160 -4.19 28.54 -5.31
C LYS A 160 -4.57 29.78 -6.13
N ILE A 161 -4.88 29.58 -7.42
CA ILE A 161 -5.31 30.66 -8.31
C ILE A 161 -6.67 31.20 -7.85
N ALA A 162 -7.59 30.32 -7.45
CA ALA A 162 -8.89 30.72 -6.92
C ALA A 162 -8.78 31.51 -5.62
N THR A 163 -7.91 31.12 -4.68
CA THR A 163 -7.69 31.88 -3.43
C THR A 163 -7.04 33.23 -3.65
N ALA A 164 -6.29 33.39 -4.76
CA ALA A 164 -5.72 34.67 -5.17
C ALA A 164 -6.69 35.55 -5.97
N ALA A 165 -7.78 34.96 -6.48
CA ALA A 165 -8.82 35.67 -7.21
C ALA A 165 -9.85 36.30 -6.24
N ASN A 166 -10.57 37.32 -6.73
CA ASN A 166 -11.58 38.05 -5.96
C ASN A 166 -12.91 37.28 -5.82
N PHE A 167 -12.89 36.10 -5.20
CA PHE A 167 -14.13 35.39 -4.85
C PHE A 167 -14.66 35.81 -3.48
N THR A 168 -15.98 35.82 -3.33
CA THR A 168 -16.61 35.93 -2.01
C THR A 168 -16.40 34.63 -1.21
N VAL A 169 -16.56 34.71 0.11
CA VAL A 169 -16.38 33.53 0.99
C VAL A 169 -17.33 32.39 0.63
N ASP A 170 -18.58 32.71 0.27
CA ASP A 170 -19.59 31.73 -0.13
C ASP A 170 -19.30 31.11 -1.51
N GLU A 171 -18.87 31.92 -2.49
CA GLU A 171 -18.44 31.41 -3.80
C GLU A 171 -17.22 30.50 -3.67
N LEU A 172 -16.25 30.87 -2.83
CA LEU A 172 -15.05 30.08 -2.57
C LEU A 172 -15.39 28.76 -1.87
N ALA A 173 -16.36 28.75 -0.96
CA ALA A 173 -16.88 27.52 -0.36
C ALA A 173 -17.58 26.62 -1.40
N SER A 174 -18.40 27.18 -2.28
CA SER A 174 -19.01 26.43 -3.39
C SER A 174 -17.95 25.86 -4.33
N LEU A 175 -16.96 26.66 -4.71
CA LEU A 175 -15.86 26.25 -5.58
C LEU A 175 -15.01 25.14 -4.93
N LYS A 176 -14.82 25.18 -3.62
CA LYS A 176 -14.13 24.12 -2.87
C LYS A 176 -14.85 22.78 -3.03
N VAL A 177 -16.18 22.76 -2.90
CA VAL A 177 -16.98 21.53 -3.07
C VAL A 177 -16.88 21.02 -4.52
N GLU A 178 -16.93 21.91 -5.51
CA GLU A 178 -16.76 21.54 -6.92
C GLU A 178 -15.37 20.95 -7.22
N LEU A 179 -14.29 21.53 -6.66
CA LEU A 179 -12.94 21.00 -6.76
C LEU A 179 -12.80 19.63 -6.07
N GLN A 180 -13.49 19.41 -4.95
CA GLN A 180 -13.53 18.10 -4.30
C GLN A 180 -14.24 17.06 -5.18
N HIS A 181 -15.32 17.43 -5.86
CA HIS A 181 -15.98 16.57 -6.84
C HIS A 181 -15.07 16.27 -8.04
N TYR A 182 -14.32 17.26 -8.53
CA TYR A 182 -13.32 17.07 -9.59
C TYR A 182 -12.24 16.07 -9.18
N GLU A 183 -11.68 16.23 -7.99
CA GLU A 183 -10.66 15.34 -7.44
C GLU A 183 -11.17 13.89 -7.30
N ASN A 184 -12.36 13.72 -6.71
CA ASN A 184 -12.99 12.40 -6.60
C ASN A 184 -13.20 11.74 -7.96
N ARG A 185 -13.50 12.54 -8.99
CA ARG A 185 -13.68 12.06 -10.36
C ARG A 185 -12.37 11.66 -11.03
N LEU A 186 -11.29 12.41 -10.78
CA LEU A 186 -9.92 12.06 -11.19
C LEU A 186 -9.46 10.76 -10.53
N LEU A 187 -9.70 10.61 -9.23
CA LEU A 187 -9.35 9.39 -8.50
C LEU A 187 -10.10 8.19 -9.09
N LYS A 188 -11.42 8.30 -9.33
CA LYS A 188 -12.21 7.27 -9.99
C LYS A 188 -11.70 6.93 -11.39
N LEU A 189 -11.26 7.91 -12.17
CA LEU A 189 -10.68 7.66 -13.48
C LEU A 189 -9.36 6.87 -13.36
N ARG A 190 -8.49 7.22 -12.39
CA ARG A 190 -7.25 6.50 -12.13
C ARG A 190 -7.50 5.05 -11.71
N THR A 191 -8.48 4.80 -10.84
CA THR A 191 -8.84 3.42 -10.45
C THR A 191 -9.33 2.62 -11.65
N LEU A 192 -10.19 3.20 -12.51
CA LEU A 192 -10.66 2.53 -13.73
C LEU A 192 -9.51 2.19 -14.69
N HIS A 193 -8.53 3.07 -14.84
CA HIS A 193 -7.32 2.77 -15.62
C HIS A 193 -6.50 1.63 -15.00
N ALA A 194 -6.30 1.63 -13.69
CA ALA A 194 -5.58 0.58 -12.99
C ALA A 194 -6.28 -0.78 -13.12
N ASP A 195 -7.61 -0.80 -12.98
CA ASP A 195 -8.43 -2.00 -13.14
C ASP A 195 -8.35 -2.54 -14.57
N HIS A 196 -8.44 -1.67 -15.58
CA HIS A 196 -8.30 -2.06 -16.98
C HIS A 196 -6.94 -2.67 -17.30
N VAL A 197 -5.84 -2.07 -16.80
CA VAL A 197 -4.48 -2.61 -16.98
C VAL A 197 -4.30 -3.95 -16.26
N SER A 198 -4.81 -4.08 -15.03
CA SER A 198 -4.77 -5.33 -14.26
C SER A 198 -5.58 -6.44 -14.96
N ASN A 199 -6.76 -6.11 -15.49
CA ASN A 199 -7.60 -7.06 -16.23
C ASN A 199 -6.92 -7.51 -17.53
N LEU A 200 -6.32 -6.59 -18.28
CA LEU A 200 -5.51 -6.90 -19.47
C LEU A 200 -4.34 -7.84 -19.13
N GLY A 201 -3.60 -7.57 -18.06
CA GLY A 201 -2.46 -8.38 -17.64
C GLY A 201 -2.85 -9.83 -17.29
N LYS A 202 -3.96 -10.01 -16.57
CA LYS A 202 -4.52 -11.35 -16.25
C LYS A 202 -5.01 -12.08 -17.50
N HIS A 203 -5.50 -11.35 -18.50
CA HIS A 203 -6.06 -11.93 -19.71
C HIS A 203 -5.00 -12.29 -20.75
N HIS A 204 -3.92 -11.52 -20.87
CA HIS A 204 -2.77 -11.89 -21.70
C HIS A 204 -2.10 -13.19 -21.22
N SER A 205 -2.15 -13.49 -19.91
CA SER A 205 -1.67 -14.76 -19.36
C SER A 205 -2.63 -15.95 -19.57
N LYS A 206 -3.89 -15.71 -19.96
CA LYS A 206 -4.90 -16.73 -20.23
C LYS A 206 -5.34 -16.63 -21.69
N VAL A 207 -4.42 -16.96 -22.59
CA VAL A 207 -4.69 -17.06 -24.03
C VAL A 207 -5.83 -18.08 -24.26
N ALA A 208 -6.85 -17.68 -25.02
CA ALA A 208 -7.84 -18.55 -25.70
C ALA A 208 -9.13 -19.04 -24.99
N ALA A 209 -9.91 -18.18 -24.32
CA ALA A 209 -11.31 -18.56 -24.04
C ALA A 209 -12.33 -17.42 -24.18
N ALA A 210 -13.18 -17.53 -25.21
CA ALA A 210 -14.45 -16.85 -25.47
C ALA A 210 -14.44 -15.41 -26.05
N GLY A 211 -15.05 -15.25 -27.23
CA GLY A 211 -15.27 -13.97 -27.93
C GLY A 211 -16.10 -12.95 -27.14
N ASP A 212 -16.90 -13.41 -26.17
CA ASP A 212 -17.66 -12.57 -25.22
C ASP A 212 -16.78 -11.60 -24.41
N LYS A 213 -15.48 -11.92 -24.26
CA LYS A 213 -14.57 -11.14 -23.42
C LYS A 213 -13.97 -9.94 -24.13
N MET A 214 -13.98 -9.92 -25.48
CA MET A 214 -13.60 -8.72 -26.25
C MET A 214 -14.58 -7.58 -26.03
N ASP A 215 -15.87 -7.89 -25.96
CA ASP A 215 -16.92 -6.89 -25.68
C ASP A 215 -16.78 -6.30 -24.29
N TYR A 216 -16.40 -7.09 -23.27
CA TYR A 216 -16.13 -6.57 -21.94
C TYR A 216 -15.00 -5.53 -21.91
N PHE A 217 -13.87 -5.78 -22.62
CA PHE A 217 -12.79 -4.80 -22.69
C PHE A 217 -13.18 -3.57 -23.50
N ALA A 218 -13.92 -3.74 -24.60
CA ALA A 218 -14.46 -2.63 -25.38
C ALA A 218 -15.39 -1.75 -24.51
N ASP A 219 -16.24 -2.36 -23.68
CA ASP A 219 -17.11 -1.66 -22.74
C ASP A 219 -16.33 -0.93 -21.65
N GLN A 220 -15.29 -1.56 -21.07
CA GLN A 220 -14.40 -0.89 -20.12
C GLN A 220 -13.71 0.32 -20.76
N GLN A 221 -13.22 0.19 -22.00
CA GLN A 221 -12.58 1.26 -22.75
C GLN A 221 -13.57 2.41 -23.03
N GLN A 222 -14.80 2.09 -23.44
CA GLN A 222 -15.85 3.10 -23.64
C GLN A 222 -16.20 3.80 -22.33
N MET A 223 -16.28 3.08 -21.22
CA MET A 223 -16.55 3.66 -19.91
C MET A 223 -15.43 4.61 -19.47
N ILE A 224 -14.17 4.20 -19.62
CA ILE A 224 -13.00 5.05 -19.39
C ILE A 224 -13.10 6.32 -20.23
N LYS A 225 -13.35 6.21 -21.54
CA LYS A 225 -13.51 7.36 -22.43
C LYS A 225 -14.61 8.31 -21.98
N LYS A 226 -15.78 7.79 -21.58
CA LYS A 226 -16.89 8.59 -21.03
C LYS A 226 -16.47 9.31 -19.74
N HIS A 227 -15.73 8.66 -18.86
CA HIS A 227 -15.22 9.28 -17.63
C HIS A 227 -14.16 10.35 -17.93
N THR A 228 -13.22 10.10 -18.84
CA THR A 228 -12.22 11.06 -19.29
C THR A 228 -12.87 12.32 -19.84
N LEU A 229 -13.85 12.20 -20.74
CA LEU A 229 -14.54 13.36 -21.31
C LEU A 229 -15.30 14.17 -20.24
N LYS A 230 -15.91 13.50 -19.25
CA LYS A 230 -16.60 14.20 -18.15
C LYS A 230 -15.62 14.91 -17.21
N VAL A 231 -14.47 14.31 -16.93
CA VAL A 231 -13.38 14.93 -16.14
C VAL A 231 -12.85 16.15 -16.87
N GLU A 232 -12.59 16.04 -18.17
CA GLU A 232 -12.07 17.12 -19.00
C GLU A 232 -13.04 18.30 -19.10
N LYS A 233 -14.32 18.02 -19.35
CA LYS A 233 -15.36 19.06 -19.38
C LYS A 233 -15.46 19.82 -18.05
N LEU A 234 -15.43 19.09 -16.94
CA LEU A 234 -15.50 19.69 -15.61
C LEU A 234 -14.23 20.49 -15.29
N HIS A 235 -13.06 20.01 -15.71
CA HIS A 235 -11.80 20.74 -15.59
C HIS A 235 -11.86 22.08 -16.33
N GLN A 236 -12.25 22.06 -17.60
CA GLN A 236 -12.34 23.26 -18.44
C GLN A 236 -13.35 24.27 -17.90
N ASP A 237 -14.49 23.81 -17.37
CA ASP A 237 -15.50 24.69 -16.79
C ASP A 237 -14.98 25.41 -15.53
N ILE A 238 -14.37 24.66 -14.61
CA ILE A 238 -13.78 25.21 -13.38
C ILE A 238 -12.62 26.15 -13.71
N GLU A 239 -11.71 25.74 -14.60
CA GLU A 239 -10.55 26.53 -15.00
C GLU A 239 -11.00 27.84 -15.67
N SER A 240 -11.94 27.79 -16.62
CA SER A 240 -12.45 28.98 -17.29
C SER A 240 -13.09 29.96 -16.31
N ARG A 241 -13.84 29.45 -15.33
CA ARG A 241 -14.49 30.28 -14.31
C ARG A 241 -13.48 30.95 -13.37
N ILE A 242 -12.46 30.22 -12.94
CA ILE A 242 -11.37 30.76 -12.10
C ILE A 242 -10.56 31.80 -12.88
N MET A 243 -10.21 31.50 -14.13
CA MET A 243 -9.41 32.40 -14.96
C MET A 243 -10.15 33.68 -15.29
N ALA A 244 -11.44 33.62 -15.64
CA ALA A 244 -12.25 34.80 -15.92
C ALA A 244 -12.24 35.79 -14.74
N ARG A 245 -12.47 35.28 -13.52
CA ARG A 245 -12.43 36.07 -12.27
C ARG A 245 -11.03 36.59 -11.94
N HIS A 246 -9.99 35.82 -12.25
CA HIS A 246 -8.60 36.22 -12.01
C HIS A 246 -8.09 37.25 -13.03
N THR A 247 -8.63 37.29 -14.26
CA THR A 247 -8.26 38.28 -15.28
C THR A 247 -8.99 39.62 -15.14
N GLU A 248 -10.07 39.66 -14.35
CA GLU A 248 -10.81 40.88 -14.00
C GLU A 248 -10.12 41.71 -12.89
N LEU A 249 -8.95 41.25 -12.42
CA LEU A 249 -8.03 41.90 -11.48
C LEU A 249 -7.03 42.82 -12.19
#